data_AF-A0AA37DH91-F1
#
_entry.id   AF-A0AA37DH91-F1
#
_cell.length_a   1.000
_cell.length_b   1.000
_cell.length_c   1.000
_cell.angle_alpha   90.00
_cell.angle_beta   90.00
_cell.angle_gamma   90.00
#
_symmetry.space_group_name_H-M   'P 1'
#
loop_
_entity.id
_entity.type
_entity.pdbx_description
1 polymer ?
#
loop_
_entity_poly.entity_id
_entity_poly.type
_entity_poly.pdbx_seq_one_letter_code
_entity_poly.pdbx_strand_id
1 'polypeptide(L)' 'MSERDEIRRIVAEILELPLTELDDGASFTEVYFADSLERYRIVLALETFFDLHFPPEALDKIQSVESAERAIRALPAGR' A
#
# COMPACT_ATOMS: atom_id res chain seq x y z
N MET A 1 1.55 -8.17 -15.28
CA MET A 1 1.68 -7.04 -14.33
C MET A 1 2.03 -7.63 -12.99
N SER A 2 3.08 -7.15 -12.34
CA SER A 2 3.52 -7.68 -11.04
C SER A 2 2.62 -7.16 -9.92
N GLU A 3 2.55 -7.88 -8.79
CA GLU A 3 1.86 -7.42 -7.57
C GLU A 3 2.32 -6.00 -7.20
N ARG A 4 3.63 -5.75 -7.30
CA ARG A 4 4.25 -4.45 -7.05
C ARG A 4 3.72 -3.36 -7.97
N ASP A 5 3.51 -3.63 -9.25
CA ASP A 5 3.02 -2.63 -10.20
C ASP A 5 1.62 -2.14 -9.82
N GLU A 6 0.77 -3.04 -9.33
CA GLU A 6 -0.58 -2.70 -8.88
C GLU A 6 -0.58 -1.99 -7.52
N ILE A 7 0.29 -2.39 -6.58
CA ILE A 7 0.47 -1.65 -5.33
C ILE A 7 0.91 -0.21 -5.63
N ARG A 8 1.88 -0.02 -6.52
CA ARG A 8 2.35 1.32 -6.92
C ARG A 8 1.22 2.16 -7.50
N ARG A 9 0.37 1.57 -8.35
CA ARG A 9 -0.80 2.25 -8.94
C ARG A 9 -1.81 2.70 -7.89
N ILE A 10 -2.19 1.79 -7.00
CA ILE A 10 -3.16 2.07 -5.93
C ILE A 10 -2.65 3.21 -5.05
N VAL A 11 -1.37 3.16 -4.65
CA VAL A 11 -0.76 4.19 -3.80
C VAL A 11 -0.69 5.53 -4.55
N ALA A 12 -0.24 5.53 -5.80
CA ALA A 12 -0.14 6.73 -6.62
C ALA A 12 -1.50 7.42 -6.84
N GLU A 13 -2.56 6.63 -7.04
CA GLU A 13 -3.92 7.15 -7.19
C GLU A 13 -4.44 7.79 -5.90
N ILE A 14 -4.19 7.16 -4.75
CA ILE A 14 -4.70 7.65 -3.46
C ILE A 14 -3.94 8.90 -3.00
N LEU A 15 -2.64 8.93 -3.21
CA LEU A 15 -1.78 10.07 -2.87
C LEU A 15 -1.72 11.13 -3.97
N GLU A 16 -2.49 10.96 -5.04
CA GLU A 16 -2.59 11.90 -6.17
C GLU A 16 -1.24 12.28 -6.80
N LEU A 17 -0.33 11.31 -6.90
CA LEU A 17 1.04 11.53 -7.37
C LEU A 17 1.40 10.64 -8.57
N PRO A 18 2.30 11.10 -9.46
CA PRO A 18 2.72 10.32 -10.62
C PRO A 18 3.44 9.04 -10.20
N LEU A 19 3.20 7.94 -10.92
CA LEU A 19 3.91 6.67 -10.72
C LEU A 19 5.45 6.80 -10.80
N THR A 20 5.95 7.80 -11.53
CA THR A 20 7.38 8.10 -11.68
C THR A 20 8.00 8.78 -10.46
N GLU A 21 7.18 9.41 -9.62
CA GLU A 21 7.63 10.08 -8.37
C GLU A 21 7.54 9.15 -7.15
N LEU A 22 6.90 7.98 -7.32
CA LEU A 22 6.81 6.97 -6.30
C LEU A 22 8.10 6.14 -6.24
N ASP A 23 8.76 6.19 -5.08
CA ASP A 23 9.89 5.35 -4.70
C ASP A 23 9.33 4.21 -3.81
N ASP A 24 9.69 2.98 -4.15
CA ASP A 24 9.14 1.80 -3.49
C ASP A 24 9.53 1.72 -2.00
N GLY A 25 10.70 2.26 -1.65
CA GLY A 25 11.23 2.26 -0.29
C GLY A 25 10.88 3.52 0.51
N ALA A 26 10.34 4.55 -0.14
CA ALA A 26 10.00 5.81 0.52
C ALA A 26 8.81 5.65 1.48
N SER A 27 8.91 6.34 2.62
CA SER A 27 7.86 6.36 3.62
C SER A 27 6.67 7.20 3.15
N PHE A 28 5.48 6.61 3.17
CA PHE A 28 4.21 7.28 2.89
C PHE A 28 4.04 8.53 3.76
N THR A 29 4.37 8.44 5.05
CA THR A 29 4.20 9.58 5.97
C THR A 29 5.33 10.58 5.91
N GLU A 30 6.59 10.13 5.81
CA GLU A 30 7.74 11.05 5.93
C GLU A 30 8.11 11.73 4.62
N VAL A 31 7.87 11.06 3.48
CA VAL A 31 8.25 11.56 2.15
C VAL A 31 7.03 12.12 1.42
N TYR A 32 5.92 11.38 1.43
CA TYR A 32 4.69 11.75 0.73
C TYR A 32 3.67 12.45 1.62
N PHE A 33 3.99 12.65 2.89
CA PHE A 33 3.13 13.32 3.87
C PHE A 33 1.72 12.75 3.98
N ALA A 34 1.58 11.45 3.68
CA ALA A 34 0.31 10.75 3.71
C ALA A 34 -0.31 10.81 5.11
N ASP A 35 -1.54 11.29 5.20
CA ASP A 35 -2.27 11.38 6.44
C ASP A 35 -2.85 10.02 6.88
N SER A 36 -3.51 9.99 8.04
CA SER A 36 -4.09 8.76 8.57
C SER A 36 -5.26 8.23 7.72
N LEU A 37 -6.00 9.09 7.03
CA LEU A 37 -7.10 8.71 6.16
C LEU A 37 -6.58 8.13 4.84
N GLU A 38 -5.55 8.74 4.25
CA GLU A 38 -4.87 8.24 3.05
C GLU A 38 -4.24 6.88 3.32
N ARG A 39 -3.55 6.71 4.45
CA ARG A 39 -3.04 5.40 4.87
C ARG A 39 -4.14 4.36 5.04
N TYR A 40 -5.26 4.75 5.65
CA TYR A 40 -6.42 3.86 5.77
C TYR A 40 -6.98 3.46 4.40
N ARG A 41 -7.13 4.42 3.48
CA ARG A 41 -7.58 4.19 2.10
C ARG A 41 -6.64 3.27 1.34
N ILE A 42 -5.32 3.42 1.50
CA ILE A 42 -4.32 2.55 0.87
C ILE A 42 -4.55 1.10 1.30
N VAL A 43 -4.62 0.86 2.61
CA VAL A 43 -4.83 -0.50 3.12
C VAL A 43 -6.16 -1.07 2.62
N LEU A 44 -7.25 -0.31 2.71
CA LEU A 44 -8.57 -0.76 2.26
C LEU A 44 -8.62 -1.08 0.75
N ALA A 45 -7.93 -0.27 -0.07
CA ALA A 45 -7.84 -0.52 -1.50
C ALA A 45 -7.01 -1.77 -1.81
N LEU A 46 -5.92 -2.00 -1.08
CA LEU A 46 -5.13 -3.23 -1.19
C LEU A 46 -5.93 -4.46 -0.77
N GLU A 47 -6.69 -4.40 0.34
CA GLU A 47 -7.60 -5.47 0.76
C GLU A 47 -8.58 -5.83 -0.35
N THR A 48 -9.24 -4.82 -0.91
CA THR A 48 -10.26 -5.02 -1.95
C THR A 48 -9.66 -5.56 -3.25
N PHE A 49 -8.48 -5.05 -3.65
CA PHE A 49 -7.85 -5.45 -4.90
C PHE A 49 -7.27 -6.87 -4.86
N PHE A 50 -6.64 -7.24 -3.74
CA PHE A 50 -6.00 -8.54 -3.58
C PHE A 50 -6.90 -9.60 -2.91
N ASP A 51 -8.15 -9.25 -2.58
CA ASP A 51 -9.08 -10.09 -1.81
C ASP A 51 -8.47 -10.60 -0.50
N LEU A 52 -7.91 -9.65 0.27
CA LEU A 52 -7.22 -9.88 1.54
C LEU A 52 -7.92 -9.16 2.69
N HIS A 53 -7.66 -9.63 3.91
CA HIS A 53 -8.00 -8.91 5.13
C HIS A 53 -6.75 -8.67 5.98
N PHE A 54 -6.33 -7.41 6.04
CA PHE A 54 -5.25 -6.97 6.91
C PHE A 54 -5.79 -6.74 8.32
N PRO A 55 -5.06 -7.18 9.36
CA PRO A 55 -5.43 -6.84 10.73
C PRO A 55 -5.21 -5.33 10.97
N PRO A 56 -5.89 -4.70 11.94
CA PRO A 56 -5.79 -3.25 12.18
C PRO A 56 -4.36 -2.75 12.39
N GLU A 57 -3.49 -3.58 12.97
CA GLU A 57 -2.08 -3.25 13.23
C GLU A 57 -1.23 -3.25 11.94
N ALA A 58 -1.77 -3.72 10.81
CA ALA A 58 -1.08 -3.66 9.53
C ALA A 58 -0.94 -2.22 9.02
N LEU A 59 -1.83 -1.29 9.41
CA LEU A 59 -1.70 0.13 9.07
C LEU A 59 -0.34 0.66 9.51
N ASP A 60 0.12 0.28 10.70
CA ASP A 60 1.41 0.72 11.23
C ASP A 60 2.60 0.05 10.54
N LYS A 61 2.41 -1.12 9.94
CA LYS A 61 3.45 -1.88 9.24
C LYS A 61 3.57 -1.49 7.76
N ILE A 62 2.47 -1.06 7.15
CA ILE A 62 2.40 -0.62 5.75
C ILE A 62 2.78 0.86 5.70
N GLN A 63 4.07 1.11 5.54
CA GLN A 63 4.68 2.44 5.51
C GLN A 63 5.27 2.80 4.15
N SER A 64 5.35 1.84 3.22
CA SER A 64 5.98 1.97 1.90
C SER A 64 5.44 0.91 0.94
N VAL A 65 5.69 1.04 -0.37
CA VAL A 65 5.27 0.04 -1.36
C VAL A 65 5.90 -1.31 -1.06
N GLU A 66 7.18 -1.35 -0.71
CA GLU A 66 7.84 -2.60 -0.36
C GLU A 66 7.23 -3.27 0.89
N SER A 67 6.87 -2.48 1.91
CA SER A 67 6.24 -3.04 3.11
C SER A 67 4.82 -3.54 2.83
N ALA A 68 4.07 -2.88 1.96
CA ALA A 68 2.79 -3.38 1.44
C ALA A 68 2.97 -4.71 0.68
N GLU A 69 3.95 -4.80 -0.23
CA GLU A 69 4.24 -6.04 -0.97
C GLU A 69 4.60 -7.19 -0.01
N ARG A 70 5.43 -6.92 1.00
CA ARG A 70 5.76 -7.90 2.04
C ARG A 70 4.54 -8.32 2.85
N ALA A 71 3.67 -7.38 3.22
CA ALA A 71 2.46 -7.67 3.98
C ALA A 71 1.49 -8.56 3.18
N ILE A 72 1.29 -8.25 1.90
CA ILE A 72 0.47 -9.04 0.96
C ILE A 72 1.00 -10.47 0.88
N ARG A 73 2.31 -10.65 0.67
CA ARG A 73 2.93 -11.98 0.55
C ARG A 73 2.94 -12.77 1.86
N ALA A 74 2.95 -12.07 3.00
CA ALA A 74 2.91 -12.71 4.31
C ALA A 74 1.51 -13.22 4.67
N LEU A 75 0.46 -12.65 4.08
CA LEU A 75 -0.89 -13.17 4.20
C LEU A 75 -1.09 -14.31 3.19
N PRO A 76 -1.68 -15.45 3.60
CA PRO A 76 -2.16 -16.40 2.63
C PRO A 76 -3.25 -15.72 1.81
N ALA A 77 -3.05 -15.59 0.49
CA ALA A 77 -4.10 -15.18 -0.43
C ALA A 77 -5.35 -16.01 -0.13
N GLY A 78 -6.43 -15.31 0.24
CA GLY A 78 -7.71 -15.91 0.56
C GLY A 78 -8.22 -16.73 -0.61
N ARG A 79 -8.78 -17.89 -0.29
CA ARG A 79 -9.41 -18.83 -1.21
C ARG A 79 -10.79 -18.37 -1.64
#